data_AF-A0A377WF43-F1
#
_entry.id   AF-A0A377WF43-F1
#
_cell.length_a   1.000
_cell.length_b   1.000
_cell.length_c   1.000
_cell.angle_alpha   90.00
_cell.angle_beta   90.00
_cell.angle_gamma   90.00
#
_symmetry.space_group_name_H-M   'P 1'
#
loop_
_entity.id
_entity.type
_entity.pdbx_description
1 polymer ?
#
loop_
_entity_poly.entity_id
_entity_poly.type
_entity_poly.pdbx_seq_one_letter_code
_entity_poly.pdbx_strand_id
1 'polypeptide(L)' 'MTHKSLFDGTLQGIHRTDKPAFSFQGHPEASPGPHDAAPLFDHFIELIELYRQSAK' A
#
# COMPACT_ATOMS: atom_id res chain seq x y z
N MET A 1 -1.81 11.76 0.12
CA MET A 1 -2.23 11.03 -1.10
C MET A 1 -1.02 10.28 -1.62
N THR A 2 -1.10 8.97 -1.84
CA THR A 2 0.04 8.15 -2.32
C THR A 2 -0.11 7.73 -3.77
N HIS A 3 -1.33 7.47 -4.24
CA HIS A 3 -1.59 7.04 -5.62
C HIS A 3 -2.77 7.80 -6.22
N LYS A 4 -2.67 8.09 -7.52
CA LYS A 4 -3.71 8.74 -8.34
C LYS A 4 -3.94 7.91 -9.61
N SER A 5 -5.19 7.73 -10.00
CA SER A 5 -5.53 7.13 -11.28
C SER A 5 -5.09 8.03 -12.42
N LEU A 6 -4.39 7.47 -13.41
CA LEU A 6 -4.03 8.18 -14.63
C LEU A 6 -5.18 8.22 -15.65
N PHE A 7 -6.22 7.41 -15.47
CA PHE A 7 -7.39 7.39 -16.36
C PHE A 7 -8.32 8.60 -16.13
N ASP A 8 -8.55 8.96 -14.86
CA ASP A 8 -9.57 9.94 -14.47
C ASP A 8 -9.15 10.85 -13.31
N GLY A 9 -7.96 10.65 -12.76
CA GLY A 9 -7.44 11.43 -11.66
C GLY A 9 -8.02 11.11 -10.28
N THR A 10 -8.80 10.03 -10.14
CA THR A 10 -9.35 9.61 -8.85
C THR A 10 -8.26 9.18 -7.86
N LEU A 11 -8.59 9.25 -6.57
CA LEU A 11 -7.71 8.80 -5.50
C LEU A 11 -7.59 7.27 -5.52
N GLN A 12 -6.35 6.75 -5.50
CA GLN A 12 -6.08 5.31 -5.53
C GLN A 12 -5.34 4.81 -4.30
N GLY A 13 -4.79 5.70 -3.46
CA GLY A 13 -4.08 5.28 -2.25
C GLY A 13 -3.84 6.39 -1.25
N ILE A 14 -3.83 6.00 0.02
CA ILE A 14 -3.57 6.87 1.16
C ILE A 14 -2.59 6.21 2.13
N HIS A 15 -1.83 7.04 2.84
CA HIS A 15 -1.00 6.63 3.97
C HIS A 15 -1.22 7.65 5.08
N ARG A 16 -1.43 7.17 6.31
CA ARG A 16 -1.50 8.01 7.49
C ARG A 16 -0.13 8.64 7.74
N THR A 17 -0.12 9.90 8.15
CA THR A 17 1.13 10.62 8.48
C THR A 17 1.61 10.37 9.90
N ASP A 18 0.74 9.81 10.74
CA ASP A 18 0.91 9.65 12.19
C ASP A 18 0.89 8.19 12.65
N LYS A 19 0.56 7.25 11.77
CA LYS A 19 0.41 5.82 12.08
C LYS A 19 0.91 4.96 10.92
N PRO A 20 1.42 3.74 11.18
CA PRO A 20 1.80 2.78 10.14
C PRO A 20 0.55 2.12 9.53
N ALA A 21 -0.27 2.92 8.84
CA ALA A 21 -1.54 2.49 8.25
C ALA A 21 -1.73 3.11 6.88
N PHE A 22 -1.76 2.28 5.85
CA PHE A 22 -1.99 2.67 4.47
C PHE A 22 -3.10 1.83 3.84
N SER A 23 -3.64 2.31 2.72
CA SER A 23 -4.56 1.53 1.90
C SER A 23 -4.42 1.87 0.42
N PHE A 24 -4.87 0.94 -0.42
CA PHE A 24 -4.89 1.04 -1.87
C PHE A 24 -6.29 0.66 -2.37
N GLN A 25 -6.78 1.34 -3.39
CA GLN A 25 -8.15 1.19 -3.90
C GLN A 25 -8.27 0.02 -4.89
N GLY A 26 -7.19 -0.30 -5.62
CA GLY A 26 -7.16 -1.43 -6.55
C GLY A 26 -6.81 -2.76 -5.87
N HIS A 27 -6.63 -3.79 -6.69
CA HIS A 27 -6.29 -5.15 -6.28
C HIS A 27 -4.79 -5.41 -6.48
N PRO A 28 -3.93 -5.23 -5.46
CA PRO A 28 -2.49 -5.46 -5.59
C PRO A 28 -2.11 -6.93 -5.81
N GLU A 29 -3.00 -7.85 -5.45
CA GLU A 29 -2.87 -9.29 -5.64
C GLU A 29 -3.14 -9.74 -7.09
N ALA A 30 -3.76 -8.88 -7.90
CA ALA A 30 -4.22 -9.18 -9.24
C ALA A 30 -5.11 -10.45 -9.29
N SER A 31 -4.97 -11.27 -10.34
CA SER A 31 -5.73 -12.51 -10.60
C SER A 31 -7.24 -12.32 -10.93
N PRO A 32 -7.58 -11.92 -12.18
CA PRO A 32 -6.69 -11.61 -13.30
C PRO A 32 -6.13 -10.17 -13.21
N GLY A 33 -5.01 -9.91 -13.89
CA GLY A 33 -4.46 -8.56 -14.00
C GLY A 33 -2.92 -8.51 -13.93
N PRO A 34 -2.32 -7.33 -14.16
CA PRO A 34 -0.87 -7.13 -14.02
C PRO A 34 -0.47 -7.12 -12.54
N HIS A 35 0.75 -7.58 -12.26
CA HIS A 35 1.31 -7.65 -10.90
C HIS A 35 2.07 -6.38 -10.48
N ASP A 36 1.85 -5.26 -11.17
CA ASP A 36 2.61 -4.01 -10.98
C ASP A 36 2.44 -3.41 -9.57
N ALA A 37 1.32 -3.72 -8.90
CA ALA A 37 0.99 -3.26 -7.55
C ALA A 37 1.39 -4.25 -6.44
N ALA A 38 1.98 -5.41 -6.78
CA ALA A 38 2.42 -6.42 -5.80
C ALA A 38 3.40 -5.88 -4.73
N PRO A 39 4.30 -4.91 -5.01
CA PRO A 39 5.19 -4.35 -3.99
C PRO A 39 4.48 -3.67 -2.81
N LEU A 40 3.17 -3.40 -2.90
CA LEU A 40 2.39 -2.92 -1.75
C LEU A 40 2.34 -3.96 -0.61
N PHE A 41 2.45 -5.26 -0.92
CA PHE A 41 2.58 -6.28 0.12
C PHE A 41 3.93 -6.20 0.81
N ASP A 42 5.02 -5.93 0.09
CA ASP A 42 6.35 -5.75 0.69
C ASP A 42 6.33 -4.60 1.69
N HIS A 43 5.71 -3.47 1.33
CA HIS A 43 5.55 -2.35 2.24
C HIS A 43 4.75 -2.70 3.50
N PHE A 44 3.71 -3.54 3.39
CA PHE A 44 2.97 -4.02 4.54
C PHE A 44 3.85 -4.87 5.48
N ILE A 45 4.68 -5.76 4.92
CA ILE A 45 5.61 -6.58 5.70
C ILE A 45 6.68 -5.71 6.37
N GLU A 46 7.20 -4.69 5.70
CA GLU A 46 8.14 -3.73 6.29
C GLU A 46 7.56 -3.07 7.56
N LEU A 47 6.29 -2.64 7.52
CA LEU A 47 5.62 -2.07 8.68
C LEU A 47 5.48 -3.07 9.84
N ILE A 48 5.23 -4.34 9.54
CA ILE A 48 5.20 -5.41 10.54
C ILE A 48 6.58 -5.59 11.19
N GLU A 49 7.65 -5.65 10.39
CA GLU A 49 9.00 -5.84 10.90
C GLU A 49 9.45 -4.65 11.76
N LEU A 50 9.15 -3.42 11.35
CA LEU A 50 9.40 -2.22 12.15
C LEU A 50 8.67 -2.26 13.49
N TYR A 51 7.40 -2.66 13.48
CA TYR A 51 6.63 -2.82 14.71
C TYR A 51 7.25 -3.88 15.64
N ARG A 52 7.66 -5.03 15.10
CA ARG A 52 8.31 -6.11 15.86
C ARG A 52 9.66 -5.68 16.47
N GLN A 53 10.42 -4.82 15.79
CA GLN A 53 11.70 -4.30 16.29
C GLN A 53 11.49 -3.31 17.44
N SER A 54 10.45 -2.46 17.37
CA SER A 54 10.14 -1.48 18.42
C SER A 54 9.57 -2.10 19.70
N ALA A 55 9.02 -3.31 19.61
CA ALA A 55 8.43 -4.04 20.73
C ALA A 55 9.46 -4.88 21.52
N LYS A 56 10.74 -4.84 21.13
CA LYS A 56 11.87 -5.42 21.87
C LYS A 56 12.56 -4.35 22.70
#